data_AF-A0A4Y2TR60-F1
#
_entry.id   AF-A0A4Y2TR60-F1
#
_cell.length_a   1.000
_cell.length_b   1.000
_cell.length_c   1.000
_cell.angle_alpha   90.00
_cell.angle_beta   90.00
_cell.angle_gamma   90.00
#
_symmetry.space_group_name_H-M   'P 1'
#
loop_
_entity.id
_entity.type
_entity.pdbx_description
1 polymer ?
#
loop_
_entity_poly.entity_id
_entity_poly.type
_entity_poly.pdbx_seq_one_letter_code
_entity_poly.pdbx_strand_id
1 'polypeptide(L)'
;MLFSSPNRGTKHEVRPKIALVLLQNETLRMTQKTSCFQDDISDVSEPLSPLASFFEYLSEEFFEEVAAQTNLYSVQQSLKSVNTNAKEIIRLVGLQVWMGKLKFPQAKLYWSRNLSLECFSEAMTRDRFFT
;
A
#
# COMPACT_ATOMS: atom_id res chain seq x y z
N MET A 1 35.63 -64.53 32.52
CA MET A 1 36.74 -63.56 32.43
C MET A 1 36.46 -62.67 31.22
N LEU A 2 36.17 -61.38 31.45
CA LEU A 2 36.99 -60.21 31.05
C LEU A 2 36.98 -59.99 29.52
N PHE A 3 36.17 -59.10 28.95
CA PHE A 3 36.26 -57.62 28.85
C PHE A 3 36.54 -57.21 27.39
N SER A 4 35.60 -56.44 26.82
CA SER A 4 35.83 -55.15 26.12
C SER A 4 34.94 -54.97 24.88
N SER A 5 34.01 -54.02 25.01
CA SER A 5 33.51 -53.15 23.94
C SER A 5 34.39 -51.86 23.95
N PRO A 6 34.18 -50.80 23.14
CA PRO A 6 33.33 -50.62 21.95
C PRO A 6 34.05 -49.84 20.81
N ASN A 7 33.45 -49.70 19.62
CA ASN A 7 33.55 -48.38 18.97
C ASN A 7 32.31 -47.99 18.15
N ARG A 8 31.87 -46.76 18.42
CA ARG A 8 30.72 -46.03 17.88
C ARG A 8 31.13 -45.37 16.56
N GLY A 9 30.42 -45.67 15.48
CA GLY A 9 30.45 -44.91 14.23
C GLY A 9 29.16 -44.12 14.07
N THR A 10 29.26 -42.81 14.18
CA THR A 10 28.22 -41.80 14.17
C THR A 10 27.37 -41.79 12.90
N LYS A 11 26.04 -41.88 13.04
CA LYS A 11 25.12 -41.34 12.02
C LYS A 11 25.35 -39.83 11.96
N HIS A 12 25.97 -39.35 10.89
CA HIS A 12 26.04 -37.92 10.64
C HIS A 12 24.62 -37.42 10.32
N GLU A 13 24.03 -36.81 11.33
CA GLU A 13 22.85 -35.98 11.25
C GLU A 13 23.18 -34.75 10.40
N VAL A 14 22.93 -34.84 9.10
CA VAL A 14 23.04 -33.72 8.16
C VAL A 14 21.74 -32.90 8.21
N ARG A 15 21.65 -32.03 9.22
CA ARG A 15 20.81 -30.82 9.28
C ARG A 15 21.72 -29.76 9.94
N PRO A 16 21.75 -28.45 9.59
CA PRO A 16 20.70 -27.60 9.00
C PRO A 16 21.23 -26.58 7.96
N LYS A 17 22.45 -26.75 7.44
CA LYS A 17 23.18 -25.67 6.73
C LYS A 17 22.58 -25.32 5.37
N ILE A 18 22.00 -26.30 4.66
CA ILE A 18 21.41 -26.09 3.33
C ILE A 18 20.12 -25.26 3.42
N ALA A 19 19.28 -25.50 4.43
CA ALA A 19 18.04 -24.73 4.63
C ALA A 19 18.35 -23.26 5.02
N LEU A 20 19.40 -23.03 5.80
CA LEU A 20 19.86 -21.68 6.16
C LEU A 20 20.33 -20.91 4.91
N VAL A 21 21.09 -21.58 4.03
CA VAL A 21 21.58 -20.99 2.78
C VAL A 21 20.43 -20.63 1.85
N LEU A 22 19.39 -21.47 1.72
CA LEU A 22 18.24 -21.17 0.87
C LEU A 22 17.44 -19.95 1.36
N LEU A 23 17.21 -19.84 2.67
CA LEU A 23 16.53 -18.69 3.26
C LEU A 23 17.36 -17.40 3.15
N GLN A 24 18.68 -17.48 3.31
CA GLN A 24 19.58 -16.33 3.10
C GLN A 24 19.58 -15.89 1.63
N ASN A 25 19.50 -16.81 0.69
CA ASN A 25 19.49 -16.50 -0.74
C ASN A 25 18.16 -15.87 -1.18
N GLU A 26 17.02 -16.29 -0.61
CA GLU A 26 15.72 -15.67 -0.86
C GLU A 26 15.62 -14.27 -0.27
N THR A 27 16.17 -14.06 0.92
CA THR A 27 16.26 -12.74 1.57
C THR A 27 17.14 -11.79 0.74
N LEU A 28 18.26 -12.27 0.18
CA LEU A 28 19.14 -11.51 -0.70
C LEU A 28 18.47 -11.11 -2.03
N ARG A 29 17.59 -11.95 -2.58
CA ARG A 29 16.83 -11.65 -3.81
C ARG A 29 15.78 -10.57 -3.60
N MET A 30 15.19 -10.47 -2.41
CA MET A 30 14.27 -9.38 -2.07
C MET A 30 14.98 -8.03 -1.94
N THR A 31 16.26 -8.02 -1.54
CA THR A 31 17.07 -6.78 -1.45
C THR A 31 17.69 -6.33 -2.77
N GLN A 32 17.78 -7.17 -3.81
CA GLN A 32 18.41 -6.80 -5.08
C GLN A 32 17.45 -6.17 -6.11
N LYS A 33 16.12 -6.26 -5.92
CA LYS A 33 15.15 -5.64 -6.82
C LYS A 33 14.84 -4.19 -6.44
N THR A 34 15.89 -3.37 -6.38
CA THR A 34 15.82 -1.90 -6.35
C THR A 34 16.80 -1.25 -7.33
N SER A 35 17.49 -2.03 -8.16
CA SER A 35 18.60 -1.58 -9.01
C SER A 35 18.21 -0.77 -10.26
N CYS A 36 17.09 -0.04 -10.26
CA CYS A 36 16.78 0.90 -11.35
C CYS A 36 16.47 2.33 -10.89
N PHE A 37 16.76 2.68 -9.64
CA PHE A 37 16.69 4.06 -9.17
C PHE A 37 18.02 4.44 -8.52
N GLN A 38 18.98 4.86 -9.32
CA GLN A 38 20.16 5.56 -8.85
C GLN A 38 20.30 6.82 -9.70
N ASP A 39 19.61 7.87 -9.27
CA ASP A 39 19.97 9.23 -9.60
C ASP A 39 20.74 9.80 -8.40
N ASP A 40 21.83 10.48 -8.69
CA ASP A 40 22.69 11.17 -7.73
C ASP A 40 21.90 12.23 -6.94
N ILE A 41 21.49 11.92 -5.71
CA ILE A 41 20.83 12.87 -4.81
C ILE A 41 21.87 13.42 -3.83
N SER A 42 22.52 14.52 -4.22
CA SER A 42 23.25 15.40 -3.32
C SER A 42 22.31 16.49 -2.76
N ASP A 43 21.35 16.08 -1.93
CA ASP A 43 20.67 16.97 -0.98
C ASP A 43 20.07 16.09 0.12
N VAL A 44 20.74 16.01 1.27
CA VAL A 44 20.20 15.26 2.42
C VAL A 44 19.19 16.18 3.12
N SER A 45 18.06 16.39 2.44
CA SER A 45 16.84 16.84 3.08
C SER A 45 16.34 15.70 3.97
N GLU A 46 15.96 15.98 5.21
CA GLU A 46 15.38 14.98 6.10
C GLU A 46 14.18 14.30 5.42
N PRO A 47 13.97 12.99 5.65
CA PRO A 47 12.87 12.28 5.00
C PRO A 47 11.54 12.93 5.38
N LEU A 48 10.85 13.48 4.39
CA LEU A 48 9.51 14.03 4.54
C LEU A 48 8.57 12.97 5.13
N SER A 49 7.59 13.43 5.91
CA SER A 49 6.52 12.54 6.35
C SER A 49 5.80 11.96 5.11
N PRO A 50 5.26 10.72 5.17
CA PRO A 50 4.58 10.11 4.02
C PRO A 50 3.47 10.98 3.43
N LEU A 51 2.79 11.76 4.27
CA LEU A 51 1.75 12.70 3.84
C LEU A 51 2.35 13.91 3.12
N ALA A 52 3.48 14.44 3.61
CA ALA A 52 4.16 15.56 2.97
C ALA A 52 4.72 15.17 1.60
N SER A 53 5.35 13.98 1.47
CA SER A 53 5.77 13.46 0.18
C SER A 53 4.58 13.28 -0.78
N PHE A 54 3.43 12.84 -0.29
CA PHE A 54 2.24 12.72 -1.13
C PHE A 54 1.81 14.08 -1.73
N PHE A 55 1.76 15.12 -0.91
CA PHE A 55 1.38 16.46 -1.37
C PHE A 55 2.47 17.20 -2.16
N GLU A 56 3.72 16.76 -2.07
CA GLU A 56 4.80 17.24 -2.94
C GLU A 56 4.56 16.83 -4.40
N TYR A 57 4.10 15.60 -4.64
CA TYR A 57 3.76 15.12 -5.98
C TYR A 57 2.37 15.57 -6.44
N LEU A 58 1.41 15.59 -5.52
CA LEU A 58 0.02 15.94 -5.79
C LEU A 58 -0.33 17.21 -5.02
N SER A 59 -0.05 18.36 -5.63
CA SER A 59 -0.30 19.67 -5.04
C SER A 59 -1.80 19.95 -4.88
N GLU A 60 -2.16 20.96 -4.08
CA GLU A 60 -3.54 21.41 -3.94
C GLU A 60 -4.13 21.87 -5.29
N GLU A 61 -3.34 22.57 -6.11
CA GLU A 61 -3.71 23.01 -7.47
C GLU A 61 -4.11 21.83 -8.37
N PHE A 62 -3.39 20.70 -8.26
CA PHE A 62 -3.75 19.48 -8.99
C PHE A 62 -5.16 19.01 -8.61
N PHE A 63 -5.51 19.01 -7.32
CA PHE A 63 -6.84 18.59 -6.87
C PHE A 63 -7.93 19.58 -7.24
N GLU A 64 -7.62 20.88 -7.30
CA GLU A 64 -8.54 21.90 -7.80
C GLU A 64 -8.85 21.69 -9.28
N GLU A 65 -7.83 21.44 -10.10
CA GLU A 65 -8.00 21.17 -11.53
C GLU A 65 -8.81 19.89 -11.76
N VAL A 66 -8.50 18.82 -11.02
CA VAL A 66 -9.27 17.56 -11.10
C VAL A 66 -10.73 17.80 -10.72
N ALA A 67 -11.01 18.61 -9.69
CA ALA A 67 -12.36 18.94 -9.31
C ALA A 67 -13.09 19.74 -10.41
N ALA A 68 -12.42 20.74 -11.01
CA ALA A 68 -12.96 21.55 -12.10
C ALA A 68 -13.30 20.70 -13.33
N GLN A 69 -12.38 19.84 -13.75
CA GLN A 69 -12.57 18.95 -14.89
C GLN A 69 -13.65 17.89 -14.62
N THR A 70 -13.70 17.33 -13.41
CA THR A 70 -14.75 16.36 -13.02
C THR A 70 -16.14 17.01 -13.09
N ASN A 71 -16.26 18.23 -12.58
CA ASN A 71 -17.51 18.98 -12.65
C ASN A 71 -17.90 19.27 -14.10
N LEU A 72 -16.97 19.73 -14.93
CA LEU A 72 -17.21 19.99 -16.34
C LEU A 72 -17.67 18.73 -17.08
N TYR A 73 -16.97 17.61 -16.89
CA TYR A 73 -17.31 16.34 -17.49
C TYR A 73 -18.71 15.84 -17.06
N SER A 74 -19.05 15.98 -15.78
CA SER A 74 -20.37 15.56 -15.28
C SER A 74 -21.52 16.33 -15.94
N VAL A 75 -21.35 17.63 -16.19
CA VAL A 75 -22.32 18.45 -16.94
C VAL A 75 -22.43 17.98 -18.38
N GLN A 76 -21.31 17.66 -19.03
CA GLN A 76 -21.32 17.15 -20.40
C GLN A 76 -22.06 15.81 -20.52
N GLN A 77 -21.91 14.92 -19.53
CA GLN A 77 -22.48 13.58 -19.57
C GLN A 77 -23.93 13.50 -19.09
N SER A 78 -24.30 14.29 -18.07
CA SER A 78 -25.57 14.15 -17.34
C SER A 78 -26.41 15.43 -17.27
N LEU A 79 -25.95 16.52 -17.91
CA LEU A 79 -26.53 17.87 -17.83
C LEU A 79 -26.59 18.44 -16.41
N LYS A 80 -25.97 17.77 -15.43
CA LYS A 80 -25.92 18.18 -14.03
C LYS A 80 -24.48 18.09 -13.53
N SER A 81 -24.05 19.12 -12.82
CA SER A 81 -22.74 19.11 -12.17
C SER A 81 -22.77 18.25 -10.92
N VAL A 82 -21.75 17.40 -10.74
CA VAL A 82 -21.50 16.66 -9.48
C VAL A 82 -21.10 17.60 -8.35
N ASN A 83 -20.73 18.85 -8.66
CA ASN A 83 -20.37 19.91 -7.72
C ASN A 83 -19.39 19.43 -6.63
N THR A 84 -18.26 18.88 -7.09
CA THR A 84 -17.14 18.45 -6.25
C THR A 84 -16.14 19.58 -6.04
N ASN A 85 -15.32 19.47 -5.00
CA ASN A 85 -14.24 20.40 -4.68
C ASN A 85 -12.94 19.65 -4.40
N ALA A 86 -11.81 20.37 -4.34
CA ALA A 86 -10.49 19.76 -4.09
C ALA A 86 -10.45 18.90 -2.83
N LYS A 87 -11.05 19.36 -1.72
CA LYS A 87 -11.11 18.59 -0.45
C LYS A 87 -11.87 17.28 -0.60
N GLU A 88 -12.97 17.30 -1.36
CA GLU A 88 -13.78 16.13 -1.64
C GLU A 88 -13.03 15.12 -2.53
N ILE A 89 -12.27 15.61 -3.53
CA ILE A 89 -11.39 14.77 -4.34
C ILE A 89 -10.25 14.18 -3.50
N ILE A 90 -9.61 14.96 -2.63
CA ILE A 90 -8.56 14.45 -1.72
C ILE A 90 -9.11 13.33 -0.83
N ARG A 91 -10.32 13.50 -0.27
CA ARG A 91 -10.99 12.45 0.50
C ARG A 91 -11.24 11.21 -0.35
N LEU A 92 -11.75 11.38 -1.57
CA LEU A 92 -11.95 10.27 -2.51
C LEU A 92 -10.66 9.50 -2.77
N VAL A 93 -9.55 10.20 -3.04
CA VAL A 93 -8.24 9.59 -3.27
C VAL A 93 -7.74 8.88 -2.01
N GLY A 94 -7.87 9.51 -0.84
CA GLY A 94 -7.52 8.89 0.44
C GLY A 94 -8.30 7.59 0.70
N LEU A 95 -9.61 7.58 0.39
CA LEU A 95 -10.43 6.37 0.47
C LEU A 95 -9.94 5.30 -0.50
N GLN A 96 -9.58 5.64 -1.74
CA GLN A 96 -9.04 4.67 -2.71
C GLN A 96 -7.72 4.04 -2.22
N VAL A 97 -6.81 4.84 -1.63
CA VAL A 97 -5.57 4.32 -1.03
C VAL A 97 -5.88 3.32 0.09
N TRP A 98 -6.83 3.66 0.96
CA TRP A 98 -7.29 2.76 2.04
C TRP A 98 -7.94 1.48 1.51
N MET A 99 -8.78 1.59 0.48
CA MET A 99 -9.39 0.44 -0.20
C MET A 99 -8.33 -0.47 -0.81
N GLY A 100 -7.27 0.09 -1.38
CA GLY A 100 -6.11 -0.65 -1.88
C GLY A 100 -5.41 -1.49 -0.81
N LYS A 101 -5.42 -1.03 0.45
CA LYS A 101 -4.88 -1.78 1.58
C LYS A 101 -5.84 -2.85 2.12
N LEU A 102 -7.13 -2.53 2.26
CA LEU A 102 -8.11 -3.42 2.88
C LEU A 102 -8.58 -4.53 1.94
N LYS A 103 -8.72 -4.23 0.64
CA LYS A 103 -9.03 -5.19 -0.44
C LYS A 103 -10.32 -6.00 -0.21
N PHE A 104 -11.37 -5.37 0.33
CA PHE A 104 -12.67 -6.04 0.40
C PHE A 104 -13.23 -6.32 -1.00
N PRO A 105 -13.95 -7.45 -1.19
CA PRO A 105 -14.42 -7.88 -2.51
C PRO A 105 -15.51 -6.96 -3.09
N GLN A 106 -16.17 -6.17 -2.25
CA GLN A 106 -17.23 -5.26 -2.68
C GLN A 106 -17.03 -3.89 -2.06
N ALA A 107 -17.09 -2.85 -2.90
CA ALA A 107 -16.97 -1.46 -2.45
C ALA A 107 -18.05 -1.07 -1.42
N LYS A 108 -19.23 -1.69 -1.48
CA LYS A 108 -20.32 -1.44 -0.50
C LYS A 108 -19.99 -1.90 0.91
N LEU A 109 -19.08 -2.85 1.09
CA LEU A 109 -18.70 -3.36 2.41
C LEU A 109 -17.98 -2.31 3.25
N TYR A 110 -17.24 -1.39 2.62
CA TYR A 110 -16.54 -0.32 3.33
C TYR A 110 -17.48 0.61 4.12
N TRP A 111 -18.74 0.72 3.71
CA TRP A 111 -19.79 1.48 4.41
C TRP A 111 -20.75 0.59 5.21
N SER A 112 -20.40 -0.69 5.41
CA SER A 112 -21.22 -1.59 6.21
C SER A 112 -21.07 -1.29 7.70
N ARG A 113 -22.20 -1.18 8.41
CA ARG A 113 -22.21 -1.03 9.88
C ARG A 113 -21.55 -2.21 10.60
N ASN A 114 -21.47 -3.37 9.95
CA ASN A 114 -20.88 -4.58 10.54
C ASN A 114 -19.36 -4.51 10.66
N LEU A 115 -18.69 -3.71 9.82
CA LEU A 115 -17.22 -3.57 9.83
C LEU A 115 -16.76 -2.36 10.64
N SER A 116 -17.69 -1.51 11.10
CA SER A 116 -17.43 -0.32 11.93
C SER A 116 -16.30 0.58 11.41
N LEU A 117 -16.26 0.79 10.09
CA LEU A 117 -15.30 1.68 9.43
C LEU A 117 -15.83 3.12 9.39
N GLU A 118 -15.94 3.73 10.56
CA GLU A 118 -16.55 5.07 10.70
C GLU A 118 -15.80 6.14 9.87
N CYS A 119 -14.49 6.00 9.72
CA CYS A 119 -13.67 6.89 8.90
C CYS A 119 -14.11 6.94 7.43
N PHE A 120 -14.66 5.85 6.87
CA PHE A 120 -15.19 5.84 5.52
C PHE A 120 -16.46 6.68 5.42
N SER A 121 -17.40 6.47 6.33
CA SER A 121 -18.66 7.21 6.36
C SER A 121 -18.48 8.69 6.72
N GLU A 122 -17.47 9.02 7.53
CA GLU A 122 -17.13 10.40 7.88
C GLU A 122 -16.47 11.14 6.70
N ALA A 123 -15.59 10.47 5.95
CA ALA A 123 -14.92 11.07 4.80
C ALA A 123 -15.87 11.30 3.62
N MET A 124 -16.70 10.31 3.26
CA MET A 124 -17.65 10.42 2.16
C MET A 124 -18.83 9.47 2.35
N THR A 125 -20.04 9.90 1.99
CA THR A 125 -21.20 9.01 2.07
C THR A 125 -21.14 7.94 0.97
N ARG A 126 -21.69 6.74 1.26
CA ARG A 126 -21.75 5.64 0.30
C ARG A 126 -22.37 6.08 -1.03
N ASP A 127 -23.50 6.78 -0.96
CA ASP A 127 -24.26 7.13 -2.17
C ASP A 127 -23.50 8.17 -3.00
N ARG A 128 -22.77 9.10 -2.37
CA ARG A 128 -21.90 10.04 -3.08
C ARG A 128 -20.73 9.33 -3.77
N PHE A 129 -20.16 8.30 -3.16
CA PHE A 129 -19.08 7.52 -3.78
C PHE A 129 -19.53 6.78 -5.06
N PHE A 130 -20.81 6.38 -5.15
CA PHE A 130 -21.38 5.68 -6.32
C PHE A 130 -22.19 6.57 -7.26
N THR A 131 -22.20 7.89 -7.06
CA THR A 131 -22.87 8.86 -7.96
C THR A 131 -22.03 9.07 -9.21
#